data_AF-A0A2G6GC37-F1
#
_entry.id   AF-A0A2G6GC37-F1
#
_cell.length_a   1.000
_cell.length_b   1.000
_cell.length_c   1.000
_cell.angle_alpha   90.00
_cell.angle_beta   90.00
_cell.angle_gamma   90.00
#
_symmetry.space_group_name_H-M   'P 1'
#
loop_
_entity.id
_entity.type
_entity.pdbx_description
1 polymer ?
#
loop_
_entity_poly.entity_id
_entity_poly.type
_entity_poly.pdbx_seq_one_letter_code
_entity_poly.pdbx_strand_id
1 'polypeptide(L)'
;MKNISLFFVFVVGFWCHLFGASAFSGTLDAPTRSHIDPPFVAFIAKVDMSVSSIDAKIQTFEALRTKIREIKKFYHGERWLIIDFLEAKIQLKIEELKAKKQSRGNSRSGRNDTVNASGNSTGNTGTGNTGTGSTGTGTTGTGSTGTGSTGTGSTGTGSTGTGSTGTGTTGTGTTGTGTTGTGSTSVSPFLERNTIIVRTPENFVHRWAAQNHLELFRDKGIKTIILLVKNDEDLAHMDSGELFYSGTLAPIAQDYQTWNFDALEYTIDFAHNNDMKVYAWLPQFHDKVVINNNPANQMMYLSGTGVAFYNPNGEYFANPVSSTVQDHQIAIIEEVTRNYDIDGLFIDWVRFDGYAMDMSQATRDKFQDFTGIDALTIDFTTDNTQRQAWNNFRQDEIATYIHRVSDSVKAIKPDLELGAFVLPVEMKEVAQNPSKFEEYLDYIGVMLYNADWGYPEEWIYTTATQDIKNALTDDSKILAVLDIPSCENAQITAELVNTGVLNTTCFYYYDWTEQILDRILP
;
A
#
# COMPACT_ATOMS: atom_id res chain seq x y z
N MET A 1 -5.81 -41.19 -22.82
CA MET A 1 -4.48 -41.06 -22.17
C MET A 1 -3.31 -40.97 -23.16
N LYS A 2 -3.14 -41.87 -24.15
CA LYS A 2 -2.03 -41.80 -25.13
C LYS A 2 -1.95 -40.46 -25.89
N ASN A 3 -3.09 -39.87 -26.30
CA ASN A 3 -3.10 -38.58 -27.01
C ASN A 3 -2.82 -37.35 -26.13
N ILE A 4 -3.06 -37.43 -24.82
CA ILE A 4 -2.78 -36.32 -23.88
C ILE A 4 -1.31 -36.33 -23.47
N SER A 5 -0.71 -37.52 -23.27
CA SER A 5 0.73 -37.63 -23.07
C SER A 5 1.54 -37.27 -24.32
N LEU A 6 1.06 -37.60 -25.53
CA LEU A 6 1.74 -37.16 -26.76
C LEU A 6 1.65 -35.65 -26.96
N PHE A 7 0.47 -35.05 -26.72
CA PHE A 7 0.28 -33.60 -26.85
C PHE A 7 1.10 -32.82 -25.82
N PHE A 8 1.27 -33.32 -24.59
CA PHE A 8 2.06 -32.66 -23.56
C PHE A 8 3.57 -32.90 -23.68
N VAL A 9 4.01 -34.08 -24.16
CA VAL A 9 5.41 -34.29 -24.57
C VAL A 9 5.73 -33.47 -25.80
N PHE A 10 4.76 -33.23 -26.70
CA PHE A 10 4.91 -32.26 -27.77
C PHE A 10 4.94 -30.84 -27.21
N VAL A 11 4.06 -30.40 -26.30
CA VAL A 11 4.12 -29.01 -25.79
C VAL A 11 5.36 -28.79 -24.93
N VAL A 12 5.66 -29.63 -23.94
CA VAL A 12 6.87 -29.46 -23.11
C VAL A 12 8.15 -29.75 -23.90
N GLY A 13 8.14 -30.72 -24.81
CA GLY A 13 9.27 -31.02 -25.69
C GLY A 13 9.50 -29.96 -26.76
N PHE A 14 8.46 -29.43 -27.40
CA PHE A 14 8.50 -28.30 -28.35
C PHE A 14 8.91 -27.01 -27.63
N TRP A 15 8.51 -26.80 -26.37
CA TRP A 15 8.98 -25.69 -25.54
C TRP A 15 10.42 -25.85 -25.05
N CYS A 16 10.91 -27.08 -24.84
CA CYS A 16 12.32 -27.31 -24.55
C CYS A 16 13.20 -27.29 -25.82
N HIS A 17 12.67 -27.65 -27.01
CA HIS A 17 13.41 -27.67 -28.28
C HIS A 17 13.39 -26.34 -29.06
N LEU A 18 12.28 -25.60 -29.14
CA LEU A 18 12.26 -24.30 -29.83
C LEU A 18 13.17 -23.27 -29.14
N PHE A 19 13.40 -23.41 -27.83
CA PHE A 19 14.26 -22.52 -27.05
C PHE A 19 15.60 -23.18 -26.66
N GLY A 20 15.89 -24.37 -27.20
CA GLY A 20 17.14 -25.09 -27.02
C GLY A 20 18.01 -25.22 -28.28
N ALA A 21 17.43 -25.07 -29.48
CA ALA A 21 18.15 -25.28 -30.75
C ALA A 21 18.56 -23.99 -31.50
N SER A 22 18.20 -22.80 -31.01
CA SER A 22 18.69 -21.50 -31.53
C SER A 22 19.83 -20.90 -30.68
N ALA A 23 20.55 -21.74 -29.92
CA ALA A 23 21.75 -21.39 -29.16
C ALA A 23 22.99 -21.09 -30.06
N PHE A 24 22.79 -20.57 -31.27
CA PHE A 24 23.84 -20.00 -32.12
C PHE A 24 23.58 -18.55 -32.55
N SER A 25 22.48 -17.92 -32.09
CA SER A 25 22.24 -16.50 -32.34
C SER A 25 21.54 -15.79 -31.17
N GLY A 26 22.27 -15.64 -30.06
CA GLY A 26 22.34 -14.39 -29.27
C GLY A 26 21.13 -13.72 -28.62
N THR A 27 19.87 -14.11 -28.83
CA THR A 27 18.72 -13.41 -28.19
C THR A 27 17.52 -14.35 -28.06
N LEU A 28 17.08 -14.67 -26.84
CA LEU A 28 15.70 -15.07 -26.49
C LEU A 28 15.57 -15.26 -24.96
N ASP A 29 14.56 -14.60 -24.36
CA ASP A 29 14.30 -14.50 -22.92
C ASP A 29 13.89 -15.81 -22.24
N ALA A 30 14.09 -15.90 -20.92
CA ALA A 30 13.54 -16.96 -20.09
C ALA A 30 12.00 -16.86 -20.01
N PRO A 31 11.23 -17.97 -20.04
CA PRO A 31 9.77 -17.91 -20.11
C PRO A 31 9.15 -17.31 -18.84
N THR A 32 8.34 -16.27 -18.99
CA THR A 32 7.61 -15.60 -17.90
C THR A 32 6.28 -16.27 -17.56
N ARG A 33 5.72 -16.04 -16.36
CA ARG A 33 4.44 -16.62 -15.87
C ARG A 33 3.24 -16.38 -16.82
N SER A 34 3.24 -15.27 -17.56
CA SER A 34 2.25 -14.92 -18.59
C SER A 34 2.29 -15.81 -19.84
N HIS A 35 3.42 -16.46 -20.12
CA HIS A 35 3.55 -17.46 -21.17
C HIS A 35 2.97 -18.83 -20.75
N ILE A 36 2.67 -19.02 -19.46
CA ILE A 36 2.37 -20.33 -18.86
C ILE A 36 0.92 -20.42 -18.38
N ASP A 37 0.39 -19.37 -17.74
CA ASP A 37 -0.96 -19.38 -17.16
C ASP A 37 -2.08 -19.58 -18.21
N PRO A 38 -2.12 -18.89 -19.37
CA PRO A 38 -3.19 -19.11 -20.36
C PRO A 38 -3.18 -20.52 -20.98
N PRO A 39 -2.03 -21.10 -21.38
CA PRO A 39 -1.96 -22.50 -21.83
C PRO A 39 -2.25 -23.51 -20.70
N PHE A 40 -1.85 -23.24 -19.46
CA PHE A 40 -2.12 -24.11 -18.32
C PHE A 40 -3.62 -24.13 -17.96
N VAL A 41 -4.29 -22.97 -17.98
CA VAL A 41 -5.74 -22.86 -17.81
C VAL A 41 -6.48 -23.56 -18.97
N ALA A 42 -6.02 -23.39 -20.21
CA ALA A 42 -6.58 -24.10 -21.36
C ALA A 42 -6.38 -25.63 -21.26
N PHE A 43 -5.24 -26.08 -20.73
CA PHE A 43 -4.97 -27.49 -20.43
C PHE A 43 -5.89 -28.02 -19.33
N ILE A 44 -6.06 -27.30 -18.23
CA ILE A 44 -7.00 -27.65 -17.16
C ILE A 44 -8.41 -27.78 -17.73
N ALA A 45 -8.87 -26.79 -18.50
CA ALA A 45 -10.18 -26.81 -19.13
C ALA A 45 -10.35 -28.03 -20.06
N LYS A 46 -9.32 -28.36 -20.85
CA LYS A 46 -9.34 -29.52 -21.74
C LYS A 46 -9.36 -30.86 -20.99
N VAL A 47 -8.62 -31.00 -19.90
CA VAL A 47 -8.69 -32.18 -19.00
C VAL A 47 -10.07 -32.24 -18.34
N ASP A 48 -10.59 -31.10 -17.91
CA ASP A 48 -11.90 -31.01 -17.26
C ASP A 48 -13.05 -31.39 -18.19
N MET A 49 -12.95 -31.07 -19.49
CA MET A 49 -13.92 -31.43 -20.53
C MET A 49 -13.77 -32.86 -21.06
N SER A 50 -12.54 -33.40 -21.12
CA SER A 50 -12.26 -34.69 -21.78
C SER A 50 -12.28 -35.91 -20.83
N VAL A 51 -12.27 -35.68 -19.51
CA VAL A 51 -12.26 -36.75 -18.51
C VAL A 51 -13.51 -36.64 -17.65
N SER A 52 -14.37 -37.66 -17.67
CA SER A 52 -15.70 -37.59 -17.04
C SER A 52 -15.70 -37.86 -15.53
N SER A 53 -14.74 -38.63 -14.99
CA SER A 53 -14.69 -38.96 -13.56
C SER A 53 -13.65 -38.15 -12.80
N ILE A 54 -13.98 -37.73 -11.56
CA ILE A 54 -13.04 -37.00 -10.68
C ILE A 54 -11.79 -37.84 -10.39
N ASP A 55 -11.95 -39.16 -10.22
CA ASP A 55 -10.82 -40.08 -9.98
C ASP A 55 -9.83 -40.12 -11.16
N ALA A 56 -10.34 -40.15 -12.39
CA ALA A 56 -9.49 -40.12 -13.58
C ALA A 56 -8.82 -38.75 -13.78
N LYS A 57 -9.46 -37.64 -13.35
CA LYS A 57 -8.83 -36.32 -13.33
C LYS A 57 -7.69 -36.26 -12.33
N ILE A 58 -7.89 -36.73 -11.10
CA ILE A 58 -6.84 -36.80 -10.07
C ILE A 58 -5.66 -37.63 -10.55
N GLN A 59 -5.90 -38.82 -11.10
CA GLN A 59 -4.84 -39.67 -11.66
C GLN A 59 -4.07 -38.97 -12.80
N THR A 60 -4.76 -38.20 -13.64
CA THR A 60 -4.13 -37.45 -14.73
C THR A 60 -3.20 -36.36 -14.20
N PHE A 61 -3.63 -35.59 -13.20
CA PHE A 61 -2.80 -34.54 -12.59
C PHE A 61 -1.65 -35.09 -11.73
N GLU A 62 -1.83 -36.20 -11.00
CA GLU A 62 -0.76 -36.86 -10.25
C GLU A 62 0.33 -37.43 -11.18
N ALA A 63 -0.08 -38.03 -12.32
CA ALA A 63 0.85 -38.48 -13.34
C ALA A 63 1.63 -37.32 -13.98
N LEU A 64 0.97 -36.17 -14.17
CA LEU A 64 1.59 -34.95 -14.68
C LEU A 64 2.62 -34.38 -13.68
N ARG A 65 2.25 -34.30 -12.40
CA ARG A 65 3.14 -33.85 -11.32
C ARG A 65 4.39 -34.73 -11.23
N THR A 66 4.23 -36.04 -11.37
CA THR A 66 5.35 -37.00 -11.37
C THR A 66 6.32 -36.74 -12.52
N LYS A 67 5.81 -36.51 -13.73
CA LYS A 67 6.66 -36.17 -14.89
C LYS A 67 7.39 -34.83 -14.73
N ILE A 68 6.74 -33.83 -14.15
CA ILE A 68 7.37 -32.53 -13.86
C ILE A 68 8.52 -32.70 -12.86
N ARG A 69 8.35 -33.54 -11.83
CA ARG A 69 9.43 -33.86 -10.88
C ARG A 69 10.58 -34.64 -11.50
N GLU A 70 10.31 -35.51 -12.48
CA GLU A 70 11.37 -36.17 -13.24
C GLU A 70 12.16 -35.17 -14.08
N ILE A 71 11.47 -34.24 -14.75
CA ILE A 71 12.08 -33.15 -15.52
C ILE A 71 12.90 -32.24 -14.59
N LYS A 72 12.38 -31.91 -13.41
CA LYS A 72 13.05 -31.07 -12.39
C LYS A 72 14.46 -31.56 -12.01
N LYS A 73 14.74 -32.86 -12.15
CA LYS A 73 16.07 -33.44 -11.87
C LYS A 73 17.14 -33.06 -12.89
N PHE A 74 16.77 -32.52 -14.05
CA PHE A 74 17.66 -32.22 -15.17
C PHE A 74 17.91 -30.71 -15.38
N TYR A 75 17.29 -29.82 -14.59
CA TYR A 75 17.40 -28.37 -14.71
C TYR A 75 17.97 -27.73 -13.44
N HIS A 76 18.80 -26.70 -13.59
CA HIS A 76 19.43 -25.92 -12.51
C HIS A 76 19.35 -24.40 -12.83
N GLY A 77 19.36 -23.52 -11.81
CA GLY A 77 19.31 -22.05 -11.96
C GLY A 77 17.89 -21.47 -12.11
N GLU A 78 17.74 -20.22 -12.59
CA GLU A 78 16.47 -19.45 -12.64
C GLU A 78 15.29 -20.15 -13.35
N ARG A 79 15.58 -21.11 -14.24
CA ARG A 79 14.58 -21.98 -14.87
C ARG A 79 13.83 -22.89 -13.88
N TRP A 80 14.28 -22.92 -12.62
CA TRP A 80 13.73 -23.65 -11.48
C TRP A 80 12.42 -23.03 -10.94
N LEU A 81 12.29 -21.70 -10.94
CA LEU A 81 11.12 -21.00 -10.38
C LEU A 81 9.82 -21.33 -11.14
N ILE A 82 9.94 -21.53 -12.45
CA ILE A 82 8.83 -21.86 -13.35
C ILE A 82 8.34 -23.30 -13.14
N ILE A 83 9.27 -24.24 -12.96
CA ILE A 83 8.95 -25.65 -12.73
C ILE A 83 8.25 -25.80 -11.37
N ASP A 84 8.71 -25.06 -10.36
CA ASP A 84 8.15 -25.07 -9.02
C ASP A 84 6.77 -24.42 -8.97
N PHE A 85 6.58 -23.33 -9.72
CA PHE A 85 5.28 -22.71 -9.93
C PHE A 85 4.27 -23.68 -10.59
N LEU A 86 4.67 -24.35 -11.67
CA LEU A 86 3.83 -25.35 -12.35
C LEU A 86 3.49 -26.54 -11.43
N GLU A 87 4.46 -27.04 -10.68
CA GLU A 87 4.24 -28.12 -9.71
C GLU A 87 3.23 -27.70 -8.64
N ALA A 88 3.35 -26.48 -8.09
CA ALA A 88 2.46 -25.93 -7.09
C ALA A 88 1.02 -25.77 -7.61
N LYS A 89 0.84 -25.24 -8.83
CA LYS A 89 -0.48 -25.10 -9.45
C LYS A 89 -1.16 -26.45 -9.70
N ILE A 90 -0.41 -27.47 -10.13
CA ILE A 90 -0.94 -28.83 -10.30
C ILE A 90 -1.33 -29.43 -8.95
N GLN A 91 -0.52 -29.20 -7.91
CA GLN A 91 -0.82 -29.68 -6.57
C GLN A 91 -2.12 -29.07 -6.02
N LEU A 92 -2.30 -27.77 -6.15
CA LEU A 92 -3.54 -27.10 -5.75
C LEU A 92 -4.76 -27.69 -6.48
N LYS A 93 -4.65 -27.97 -7.78
CA LYS A 93 -5.76 -28.57 -8.54
C LYS A 93 -6.08 -30.00 -8.09
N ILE A 94 -5.07 -30.79 -7.71
CA ILE A 94 -5.26 -32.13 -7.14
C ILE A 94 -6.02 -32.04 -5.81
N GLU A 95 -5.66 -31.10 -4.94
CA GLU A 95 -6.32 -30.88 -3.66
C GLU A 95 -7.77 -30.43 -3.83
N GLU A 96 -8.04 -29.49 -4.74
CA GLU A 96 -9.39 -29.07 -5.11
C GLU A 96 -10.26 -30.26 -5.55
N LEU A 97 -9.73 -31.13 -6.42
CA LEU A 97 -10.43 -32.30 -6.91
C LEU A 97 -10.66 -33.36 -5.82
N LYS A 98 -9.70 -33.55 -4.90
CA LYS A 98 -9.83 -34.45 -3.74
C LYS A 98 -10.92 -33.94 -2.78
N ALA A 99 -10.94 -32.64 -2.50
CA ALA A 99 -12.00 -32.01 -1.69
C ALA A 99 -13.39 -32.17 -2.34
N LYS A 100 -13.48 -31.97 -3.66
CA LYS A 100 -14.72 -32.15 -4.44
C LYS A 100 -15.21 -33.60 -4.47
N LYS A 101 -14.30 -34.58 -4.38
CA LYS A 101 -14.63 -36.00 -4.25
C LYS A 101 -15.24 -36.29 -2.87
N GLN A 102 -14.64 -35.75 -1.81
CA GLN A 102 -15.08 -35.95 -0.43
C GLN A 102 -16.47 -35.35 -0.18
N SER A 103 -16.74 -34.15 -0.69
CA SER A 103 -18.06 -33.52 -0.59
C SER A 103 -19.15 -34.30 -1.33
N ARG A 104 -18.86 -34.85 -2.53
CA ARG A 104 -19.78 -35.74 -3.26
C ARG A 104 -20.03 -37.09 -2.59
N GLY A 105 -19.08 -37.59 -1.81
CA GLY A 105 -19.24 -38.81 -1.00
C GLY A 105 -20.23 -38.62 0.15
N ASN A 106 -20.10 -37.51 0.89
CA ASN A 106 -21.03 -37.17 1.98
C ASN A 106 -22.46 -36.89 1.50
N SER A 107 -22.62 -36.26 0.33
CA SER A 107 -23.96 -36.03 -0.27
C SER A 107 -24.65 -37.30 -0.77
N ARG A 108 -23.91 -38.39 -1.02
CA ARG A 108 -24.46 -39.69 -1.44
C ARG A 108 -24.84 -40.56 -0.24
N SER A 109 -24.12 -40.46 0.87
CA SER A 109 -24.47 -41.14 2.13
C SER A 109 -25.73 -40.58 2.79
N GLY A 110 -26.02 -39.28 2.64
CA GLY A 110 -27.23 -38.65 3.18
C GLY A 110 -28.50 -38.78 2.33
N ARG A 111 -28.46 -39.50 1.19
CA ARG A 111 -29.58 -39.58 0.24
C ARG A 111 -30.20 -40.99 0.10
N ASN A 112 -29.74 -41.96 0.88
CA ASN A 112 -30.23 -43.35 0.84
C ASN A 112 -31.15 -43.75 2.02
N ASP A 113 -31.42 -42.86 2.98
CA ASP A 113 -32.23 -43.20 4.17
C ASP A 113 -33.68 -42.68 4.14
N THR A 114 -34.25 -42.47 2.96
CA THR A 114 -35.70 -42.22 2.84
C THR A 114 -36.26 -42.91 1.59
N VAL A 115 -37.08 -43.94 1.85
CA VAL A 115 -38.03 -44.69 0.99
C VAL A 115 -37.77 -46.20 1.06
N ASN A 116 -38.22 -46.86 2.13
CA ASN A 116 -39.35 -47.80 2.10
C ASN A 116 -39.64 -48.33 3.51
N ALA A 117 -40.88 -48.13 3.95
CA ALA A 117 -41.41 -48.63 5.21
C ALA A 117 -41.97 -50.06 5.04
N SER A 118 -41.69 -50.95 5.99
CA SER A 118 -42.66 -51.89 6.60
C SER A 118 -41.90 -52.88 7.47
N GLY A 119 -42.33 -53.01 8.73
CA GLY A 119 -41.58 -53.63 9.81
C GLY A 119 -41.43 -55.15 9.75
N ASN A 120 -40.53 -55.67 10.58
CA ASN A 120 -40.88 -56.52 11.72
C ASN A 120 -39.64 -56.69 12.60
N SER A 121 -39.79 -56.54 13.91
CA SER A 121 -38.74 -56.68 14.91
C SER A 121 -38.61 -58.12 15.40
N THR A 122 -37.37 -58.61 15.56
CA THR A 122 -36.90 -59.63 16.53
C THR A 122 -35.37 -59.68 16.44
N GLY A 123 -34.52 -59.59 17.47
CA GLY A 123 -34.65 -59.40 18.91
C GLY A 123 -33.24 -59.33 19.54
N ASN A 124 -33.13 -58.58 20.65
CA ASN A 124 -32.31 -58.74 21.88
C ASN A 124 -30.96 -59.51 21.86
N THR A 125 -29.91 -59.16 22.62
CA THR A 125 -29.74 -58.30 23.82
C THR A 125 -28.25 -58.13 24.15
N GLY A 126 -27.89 -57.05 24.85
CA GLY A 126 -26.62 -56.91 25.57
C GLY A 126 -26.48 -55.63 26.39
N THR A 127 -27.06 -55.62 27.60
CA THR A 127 -26.57 -55.03 28.89
C THR A 127 -26.07 -53.57 28.89
N GLY A 128 -26.70 -52.58 29.55
CA GLY A 128 -27.01 -52.40 30.99
C GLY A 128 -26.07 -51.29 31.56
N ASN A 129 -26.39 -50.32 32.42
CA ASN A 129 -27.44 -49.92 33.37
C ASN A 129 -27.21 -48.40 33.66
N THR A 130 -28.08 -47.51 34.19
CA THR A 130 -29.09 -47.50 35.28
C THR A 130 -29.91 -46.19 35.08
N GLY A 131 -31.25 -46.09 35.01
CA GLY A 131 -32.29 -46.34 36.04
C GLY A 131 -32.36 -45.14 37.01
N THR A 132 -33.43 -44.36 37.22
CA THR A 132 -34.89 -44.56 37.47
C THR A 132 -35.58 -43.16 37.47
N GLY A 133 -36.89 -42.89 37.37
CA GLY A 133 -38.16 -43.62 37.26
C GLY A 133 -39.34 -42.59 37.28
N SER A 134 -40.45 -42.90 36.59
CA SER A 134 -41.75 -42.18 36.56
C SER A 134 -42.52 -42.33 37.90
N THR A 135 -43.59 -41.62 38.31
CA THR A 135 -44.60 -40.69 37.76
C THR A 135 -45.34 -40.09 38.98
N GLY A 136 -45.90 -38.88 38.89
CA GLY A 136 -46.83 -38.36 39.92
C GLY A 136 -47.59 -37.11 39.48
N THR A 137 -48.92 -37.18 39.52
CA THR A 137 -49.88 -36.09 39.30
C THR A 137 -49.90 -35.09 40.47
N GLY A 138 -50.02 -33.79 40.17
CA GLY A 138 -50.32 -32.72 41.13
C GLY A 138 -50.60 -31.39 40.43
N THR A 139 -51.65 -30.68 40.84
CA THR A 139 -52.27 -29.52 40.19
C THR A 139 -51.84 -28.15 40.76
N THR A 140 -51.97 -27.13 39.90
CA THR A 140 -52.20 -25.67 40.14
C THR A 140 -51.06 -24.72 40.56
N GLY A 141 -50.89 -23.63 39.80
CA GLY A 141 -50.18 -22.40 40.19
C GLY A 141 -49.88 -21.44 39.03
N THR A 142 -50.78 -20.47 38.81
CA THR A 142 -50.77 -19.22 37.99
C THR A 142 -49.44 -18.48 37.72
N GLY A 143 -49.21 -17.71 36.64
CA GLY A 143 -50.13 -17.27 35.56
C GLY A 143 -49.50 -16.42 34.41
N SER A 144 -50.35 -16.25 33.37
CA SER A 144 -50.56 -15.17 32.39
C SER A 144 -49.39 -14.61 31.55
N THR A 145 -49.20 -15.06 30.29
CA THR A 145 -49.81 -14.60 29.01
C THR A 145 -49.39 -13.21 28.50
N GLY A 146 -48.52 -13.22 27.49
CA GLY A 146 -48.28 -12.09 26.59
C GLY A 146 -49.43 -11.90 25.60
N THR A 147 -49.77 -10.64 25.33
CA THR A 147 -50.70 -10.22 24.28
C THR A 147 -49.92 -9.41 23.25
N GLY A 148 -49.97 -9.85 21.99
CA GLY A 148 -49.49 -9.07 20.85
C GLY A 148 -50.56 -8.11 20.35
N SER A 149 -50.15 -7.21 19.45
CA SER A 149 -51.04 -6.62 18.44
C SER A 149 -50.22 -6.10 17.25
N THR A 150 -50.74 -6.43 16.07
CA THR A 150 -50.33 -6.10 14.71
C THR A 150 -50.32 -4.59 14.43
N GLY A 151 -49.29 -4.10 13.72
CA GLY A 151 -49.28 -2.78 13.10
C GLY A 151 -49.69 -2.84 11.64
N THR A 152 -50.88 -2.32 11.33
CA THR A 152 -51.34 -1.99 9.97
C THR A 152 -50.82 -0.61 9.56
N GLY A 153 -50.42 -0.46 8.29
CA GLY A 153 -49.87 0.78 7.75
C GLY A 153 -50.89 1.87 7.45
N SER A 154 -50.39 3.07 7.15
CA SER A 154 -50.99 4.04 6.22
C SER A 154 -49.99 5.16 5.89
N THR A 155 -50.01 5.54 4.62
CA THR A 155 -49.30 6.63 3.93
C THR A 155 -49.62 8.02 4.50
N GLY A 156 -48.60 8.87 4.62
CA GLY A 156 -48.73 10.28 4.99
C GLY A 156 -48.49 11.22 3.80
N THR A 157 -49.55 11.89 3.35
CA THR A 157 -49.51 13.16 2.60
C THR A 157 -50.38 14.16 3.37
N GLY A 158 -49.88 15.37 3.64
CA GLY A 158 -50.72 16.46 4.16
C GLY A 158 -49.95 17.54 4.92
N SER A 159 -50.02 18.75 4.38
CA SER A 159 -49.28 19.97 4.76
C SER A 159 -49.85 20.74 5.96
N THR A 160 -48.97 21.57 6.55
CA THR A 160 -49.11 22.87 7.25
C THR A 160 -50.44 23.27 7.92
N GLY A 161 -50.34 23.67 9.20
CA GLY A 161 -51.32 24.49 9.90
C GLY A 161 -50.83 24.99 11.27
N THR A 162 -50.59 26.29 11.37
CA THR A 162 -50.31 27.09 12.57
C THR A 162 -51.56 27.26 13.47
N GLY A 163 -51.39 27.37 14.80
CA GLY A 163 -52.50 27.82 15.66
C GLY A 163 -52.36 27.63 17.16
N SER A 164 -51.83 28.67 17.81
CA SER A 164 -52.19 29.28 19.11
C SER A 164 -52.22 28.49 20.44
N THR A 165 -51.49 29.13 21.37
CA THR A 165 -51.35 28.98 22.81
C THR A 165 -52.65 28.98 23.63
N GLY A 166 -52.70 28.06 24.61
CA GLY A 166 -53.59 28.10 25.76
C GLY A 166 -52.79 28.09 27.06
N THR A 167 -52.97 29.13 27.87
CA THR A 167 -52.36 29.36 29.18
C THR A 167 -52.89 28.41 30.25
N GLY A 168 -51.97 27.75 30.98
CA GLY A 168 -52.25 26.98 32.20
C GLY A 168 -51.12 27.17 33.21
N THR A 169 -51.51 27.37 34.47
CA THR A 169 -50.68 27.89 35.58
C THR A 169 -49.60 26.95 36.10
N THR A 170 -48.54 27.59 36.62
CA THR A 170 -47.29 27.10 37.21
C THR A 170 -47.43 25.95 38.20
N GLY A 171 -46.79 24.82 37.88
CA GLY A 171 -46.39 23.79 38.84
C GLY A 171 -44.89 23.90 39.12
N THR A 172 -44.53 24.10 40.38
CA THR A 172 -43.14 24.04 40.85
C THR A 172 -42.62 22.61 40.75
N GLY A 173 -41.86 22.33 39.70
CA GLY A 173 -41.05 21.13 39.52
C GLY A 173 -39.58 21.51 39.44
N THR A 174 -38.74 20.78 40.17
CA THR A 174 -37.29 20.92 40.27
C THR A 174 -36.60 21.08 38.91
N THR A 175 -35.64 22.01 38.84
CA THR A 175 -34.72 22.20 37.71
C THR A 175 -33.91 20.92 37.47
N GLY A 176 -34.41 20.04 36.61
CA GLY A 176 -33.58 19.03 35.97
C GLY A 176 -32.75 19.74 34.92
N THR A 177 -31.43 19.75 35.09
CA THR A 177 -30.49 20.04 34.01
C THR A 177 -30.80 19.10 32.85
N GLY A 178 -31.49 19.62 31.83
CA GLY A 178 -31.62 18.94 30.56
C GLY A 178 -30.22 18.81 29.97
N THR A 179 -29.71 17.59 29.91
CA THR A 179 -28.72 17.26 28.90
C THR A 179 -29.41 17.46 27.56
N THR A 180 -29.01 18.52 26.86
CA THR A 180 -29.19 18.59 25.41
C THR A 180 -28.63 17.27 24.89
N GLY A 181 -29.49 16.44 24.29
CA GLY A 181 -29.05 15.24 23.64
C GLY A 181 -28.04 15.66 22.58
N THR A 182 -26.76 15.46 22.88
CA THR A 182 -25.76 15.26 21.86
C THR A 182 -26.29 14.08 21.08
N GLY A 183 -26.80 14.36 19.87
CA GLY A 183 -26.93 13.33 18.87
C GLY A 183 -25.57 12.68 18.79
N SER A 184 -25.46 11.47 19.32
CA SER A 184 -24.34 10.60 19.02
C SER A 184 -24.47 10.29 17.53
N THR A 185 -23.94 11.18 16.69
CA THR A 185 -23.23 10.70 15.53
C THR A 185 -22.19 9.78 16.11
N SER A 186 -22.40 8.48 15.96
CA SER A 186 -21.33 7.50 16.06
C SER A 186 -20.27 7.95 15.06
N VAL A 187 -19.33 8.78 15.53
CA VAL A 187 -18.11 9.04 14.81
C VAL A 187 -17.45 7.67 14.79
N SER A 188 -17.32 7.10 13.59
CA SER A 188 -16.44 5.94 13.42
C SER A 188 -15.12 6.29 14.10
N PRO A 189 -14.56 5.44 14.99
CA PRO A 189 -13.25 5.70 15.58
C PRO A 189 -12.15 5.75 14.51
N PHE A 190 -12.46 5.31 13.29
CA PHE A 190 -11.64 5.46 12.12
C PHE A 190 -12.12 6.64 11.28
N LEU A 191 -11.17 7.53 10.98
CA LEU A 191 -11.24 8.33 9.78
C LEU A 191 -11.41 7.38 8.57
N GLU A 192 -12.25 7.71 7.59
CA GLU A 192 -12.27 6.94 6.33
C GLU A 192 -10.91 7.08 5.65
N ARG A 193 -10.04 6.10 5.91
CA ARG A 193 -8.75 5.99 5.23
C ARG A 193 -8.98 5.44 3.84
N ASN A 194 -9.01 6.34 2.89
CA ASN A 194 -9.17 5.99 1.48
C ASN A 194 -7.88 6.24 0.68
N THR A 195 -6.79 6.65 1.33
CA THR A 195 -5.48 6.87 0.68
C THR A 195 -4.47 5.84 1.16
N ILE A 196 -3.72 5.24 0.23
CA ILE A 196 -2.65 4.27 0.52
C ILE A 196 -1.35 4.69 -0.17
N ILE A 197 -0.22 4.59 0.52
CA ILE A 197 1.11 4.77 -0.07
C ILE A 197 1.67 3.42 -0.47
N VAL A 198 2.13 3.29 -1.72
CA VAL A 198 2.59 2.03 -2.29
C VAL A 198 4.05 2.15 -2.72
N ARG A 199 4.92 1.40 -2.04
CA ARG A 199 6.28 1.15 -2.53
C ARG A 199 6.25 0.08 -3.62
N THR A 200 6.56 0.48 -4.83
CA THR A 200 6.41 -0.34 -6.04
C THR A 200 7.34 -1.57 -6.04
N PRO A 201 8.62 -1.50 -5.60
CA PRO A 201 9.50 -2.68 -5.54
C PRO A 201 8.98 -3.81 -4.67
N GLU A 202 8.24 -3.53 -3.60
CA GLU A 202 7.72 -4.57 -2.71
C GLU A 202 6.35 -5.08 -3.12
N ASN A 203 5.50 -4.19 -3.67
CA ASN A 203 4.11 -4.49 -3.94
C ASN A 203 3.85 -4.83 -5.42
N PHE A 204 4.49 -4.11 -6.34
CA PHE A 204 4.17 -4.07 -7.76
C PHE A 204 5.38 -4.56 -8.60
N VAL A 205 6.06 -5.62 -8.16
CA VAL A 205 7.25 -6.21 -8.83
C VAL A 205 7.03 -6.53 -10.32
N HIS A 206 5.77 -6.82 -10.68
CA HIS A 206 5.36 -7.14 -12.04
C HIS A 206 3.84 -6.96 -12.17
N ARG A 207 3.35 -6.89 -13.41
CA ARG A 207 1.93 -6.62 -13.73
C ARG A 207 0.90 -7.41 -12.92
N TRP A 208 1.12 -8.70 -12.65
CA TRP A 208 0.13 -9.51 -11.92
C TRP A 208 0.12 -9.27 -10.40
N ALA A 209 1.23 -8.79 -9.82
CA ALA A 209 1.22 -8.37 -8.42
C ALA A 209 0.48 -7.04 -8.30
N ALA A 210 0.77 -6.09 -9.19
CA ALA A 210 0.03 -4.84 -9.27
C ALA A 210 -1.48 -5.11 -9.41
N GLN A 211 -1.89 -6.01 -10.32
CA GLN A 211 -3.30 -6.35 -10.49
C GLN A 211 -3.96 -6.84 -9.19
N ASN A 212 -3.34 -7.80 -8.50
CA ASN A 212 -3.90 -8.37 -7.27
C ASN A 212 -4.02 -7.32 -6.16
N HIS A 213 -3.02 -6.45 -6.01
CA HIS A 213 -3.04 -5.37 -5.03
C HIS A 213 -4.08 -4.32 -5.36
N LEU A 214 -4.19 -3.92 -6.63
CA LEU A 214 -5.16 -2.93 -7.07
C LEU A 214 -6.61 -3.43 -6.89
N GLU A 215 -6.87 -4.71 -7.21
CA GLU A 215 -8.16 -5.35 -6.93
C GLU A 215 -8.45 -5.37 -5.43
N LEU A 216 -7.46 -5.73 -4.60
CA LEU A 216 -7.58 -5.71 -3.14
C LEU A 216 -7.85 -4.29 -2.60
N PHE A 217 -7.13 -3.28 -3.06
CA PHE A 217 -7.31 -1.88 -2.64
C PHE A 217 -8.72 -1.38 -2.98
N ARG A 218 -9.20 -1.65 -4.20
CA ARG A 218 -10.58 -1.35 -4.61
C ARG A 218 -11.58 -2.03 -3.68
N ASP A 219 -11.41 -3.32 -3.42
CA ASP A 219 -12.33 -4.13 -2.62
C ASP A 219 -12.34 -3.67 -1.14
N LYS A 220 -11.24 -3.10 -0.65
CA LYS A 220 -11.13 -2.47 0.67
C LYS A 220 -11.56 -0.98 0.69
N GLY A 221 -12.05 -0.45 -0.43
CA GLY A 221 -12.59 0.91 -0.50
C GLY A 221 -11.55 2.03 -0.60
N ILE A 222 -10.29 1.72 -0.89
CA ILE A 222 -9.27 2.72 -1.20
C ILE A 222 -9.69 3.52 -2.44
N LYS A 223 -9.49 4.84 -2.38
CA LYS A 223 -9.83 5.81 -3.43
C LYS A 223 -8.62 6.53 -4.00
N THR A 224 -7.49 6.58 -3.29
CA THR A 224 -6.29 7.27 -3.73
C THR A 224 -5.07 6.38 -3.51
N ILE A 225 -4.24 6.24 -4.54
CA ILE A 225 -2.97 5.52 -4.48
C ILE A 225 -1.85 6.53 -4.68
N ILE A 226 -0.96 6.66 -3.70
CA ILE A 226 0.30 7.38 -3.85
C ILE A 226 1.36 6.33 -4.21
N LEU A 227 1.73 6.24 -5.48
CA LEU A 227 2.57 5.19 -6.04
C LEU A 227 4.02 5.67 -6.19
N LEU A 228 4.98 4.96 -5.61
CA LEU A 228 6.40 5.21 -5.85
C LEU A 228 6.73 4.94 -7.33
N VAL A 229 7.18 5.94 -8.09
CA VAL A 229 7.48 5.75 -9.54
C VAL A 229 8.97 5.90 -9.86
N LYS A 230 9.76 6.41 -8.93
CA LYS A 230 11.22 6.46 -8.96
C LYS A 230 11.75 5.92 -7.64
N ASN A 231 12.71 5.02 -7.68
CA ASN A 231 13.21 4.31 -6.51
C ASN A 231 13.74 5.27 -5.44
N ASP A 232 13.33 5.04 -4.19
CA ASP A 232 13.63 5.86 -3.01
C ASP A 232 14.86 5.40 -2.23
N GLU A 233 15.35 4.19 -2.47
CA GLU A 233 16.34 3.51 -1.62
C GLU A 233 17.50 2.92 -2.42
N ASP A 234 18.67 2.77 -1.80
CA ASP A 234 19.81 2.06 -2.40
C ASP A 234 19.78 0.58 -2.02
N LEU A 235 19.01 -0.20 -2.78
CA LEU A 235 18.85 -1.64 -2.59
C LEU A 235 19.99 -2.42 -3.24
N ALA A 236 20.21 -3.67 -2.81
CA ALA A 236 21.28 -4.52 -3.33
C ALA A 236 21.23 -4.78 -4.85
N HIS A 237 20.08 -4.56 -5.50
CA HIS A 237 19.85 -4.81 -6.93
C HIS A 237 19.20 -3.62 -7.65
N MET A 238 19.07 -2.47 -6.99
CA MET A 238 18.35 -1.32 -7.50
C MET A 238 18.89 -0.05 -6.86
N ASP A 239 19.35 0.88 -7.67
CA ASP A 239 19.90 2.15 -7.19
C ASP A 239 18.77 3.17 -6.99
N SER A 240 18.90 4.06 -6.01
CA SER A 240 17.99 5.21 -5.89
C SER A 240 18.04 6.06 -7.16
N GLY A 241 16.88 6.54 -7.61
CA GLY A 241 16.74 7.26 -8.88
C GLY A 241 16.39 6.41 -10.10
N GLU A 242 16.40 5.08 -10.01
CA GLU A 242 15.88 4.22 -11.09
C GLU A 242 14.36 4.30 -11.24
N LEU A 243 13.84 4.15 -12.46
CA LEU A 243 12.42 4.35 -12.78
C LEU A 243 11.61 3.04 -12.76
N PHE A 244 10.34 3.13 -12.36
CA PHE A 244 9.36 2.03 -12.43
C PHE A 244 8.32 2.20 -13.54
N TYR A 245 8.53 3.19 -14.40
CA TYR A 245 7.71 3.51 -15.55
C TYR A 245 8.59 3.66 -16.79
N SER A 246 7.97 3.79 -17.97
CA SER A 246 8.63 3.93 -19.26
C SER A 246 9.18 5.35 -19.47
N GLY A 247 10.21 5.72 -18.72
CA GLY A 247 10.90 7.01 -18.85
C GLY A 247 12.18 6.95 -19.68
N THR A 248 12.70 8.13 -20.02
CA THR A 248 13.94 8.27 -20.82
C THR A 248 15.05 9.04 -20.12
N LEU A 249 14.72 9.76 -19.05
CA LEU A 249 15.66 10.65 -18.36
C LEU A 249 16.50 9.95 -17.30
N ALA A 250 16.09 8.77 -16.85
CA ALA A 250 16.82 7.92 -15.91
C ALA A 250 16.67 6.43 -16.32
N PRO A 251 17.60 5.55 -15.91
CA PRO A 251 17.48 4.13 -16.20
C PRO A 251 16.24 3.54 -15.54
N ILE A 252 15.51 2.73 -16.29
CA ILE A 252 14.40 1.92 -15.76
C ILE A 252 15.02 0.79 -14.93
N ALA A 253 14.48 0.49 -13.75
CA ALA A 253 14.99 -0.61 -12.93
C ALA A 253 14.92 -1.95 -13.71
N GLN A 254 15.95 -2.79 -13.55
CA GLN A 254 16.18 -3.98 -14.38
C GLN A 254 14.97 -4.92 -14.44
N ASP A 255 14.27 -5.12 -13.32
CA ASP A 255 13.08 -5.98 -13.28
C ASP A 255 11.98 -5.43 -14.19
N TYR A 256 11.70 -4.13 -14.13
CA TYR A 256 10.65 -3.48 -14.91
C TYR A 256 10.97 -3.49 -16.41
N GLN A 257 12.26 -3.37 -16.78
CA GLN A 257 12.72 -3.61 -18.15
C GLN A 257 12.48 -5.05 -18.58
N THR A 258 12.87 -6.02 -17.74
CA THR A 258 12.78 -7.47 -18.03
C THR A 258 11.33 -7.90 -18.25
N TRP A 259 10.40 -7.34 -17.49
CA TRP A 259 8.97 -7.63 -17.63
C TRP A 259 8.25 -6.74 -18.64
N ASN A 260 8.93 -5.75 -19.24
CA ASN A 260 8.35 -4.68 -20.03
C ASN A 260 7.08 -4.13 -19.34
N PHE A 261 7.27 -3.73 -18.07
CA PHE A 261 6.18 -3.37 -17.17
C PHE A 261 6.30 -1.91 -16.74
N ASP A 262 5.35 -1.10 -17.19
CA ASP A 262 5.14 0.26 -16.71
C ASP A 262 4.17 0.23 -15.54
N ALA A 263 4.69 0.41 -14.32
CA ALA A 263 3.88 0.35 -13.11
C ALA A 263 2.93 1.55 -12.99
N LEU A 264 3.34 2.73 -13.49
CA LEU A 264 2.53 3.93 -13.41
C LEU A 264 1.35 3.88 -14.40
N GLU A 265 1.62 3.60 -15.68
CA GLU A 265 0.58 3.46 -16.71
C GLU A 265 -0.47 2.42 -16.28
N TYR A 266 0.00 1.24 -15.84
CA TYR A 266 -0.90 0.16 -15.46
C TYR A 266 -1.77 0.51 -14.25
N THR A 267 -1.23 1.28 -13.31
CA THR A 267 -1.97 1.73 -12.12
C THR A 267 -3.01 2.77 -12.47
N ILE A 268 -2.68 3.74 -13.33
CA ILE A 268 -3.61 4.76 -13.83
C ILE A 268 -4.78 4.10 -14.56
N ASP A 269 -4.48 3.21 -15.52
CA ASP A 269 -5.49 2.47 -16.29
C ASP A 269 -6.46 1.73 -15.37
N PHE A 270 -5.96 1.06 -14.34
CA PHE A 270 -6.84 0.37 -13.39
C PHE A 270 -7.64 1.36 -12.56
N ALA A 271 -6.97 2.34 -11.94
CA ALA A 271 -7.57 3.24 -10.96
C ALA A 271 -8.70 4.08 -11.58
N HIS A 272 -8.46 4.67 -12.75
CA HIS A 272 -9.44 5.51 -13.44
C HIS A 272 -10.67 4.72 -13.90
N ASN A 273 -10.50 3.44 -14.27
CA ASN A 273 -11.62 2.55 -14.58
C ASN A 273 -12.41 2.09 -13.33
N ASN A 274 -11.95 2.40 -12.12
CA ASN A 274 -12.56 2.01 -10.85
C ASN A 274 -12.85 3.20 -9.91
N ASP A 275 -12.95 4.42 -10.46
CA ASP A 275 -13.20 5.66 -9.71
C ASP A 275 -12.18 5.90 -8.57
N MET A 276 -10.90 5.65 -8.85
CA MET A 276 -9.77 5.88 -7.96
C MET A 276 -8.78 6.88 -8.59
N LYS A 277 -8.08 7.63 -7.74
CA LYS A 277 -7.02 8.58 -8.11
C LYS A 277 -5.63 7.98 -7.96
N VAL A 278 -4.68 8.45 -8.77
CA VAL A 278 -3.26 8.07 -8.72
C VAL A 278 -2.37 9.30 -8.56
N TYR A 279 -1.52 9.27 -7.55
CA TYR A 279 -0.51 10.30 -7.29
C TYR A 279 0.87 9.68 -7.51
N ALA A 280 1.67 10.28 -8.38
CA ALA A 280 3.04 9.82 -8.61
C ALA A 280 3.96 10.31 -7.48
N TRP A 281 4.63 9.38 -6.78
CA TRP A 281 5.61 9.69 -5.74
C TRP A 281 7.04 9.60 -6.30
N LEU A 282 7.75 10.73 -6.22
CA LEU A 282 9.06 10.97 -6.81
C LEU A 282 10.05 11.46 -5.72
N PRO A 283 10.93 10.59 -5.21
CA PRO A 283 12.10 11.00 -4.41
C PRO A 283 12.99 11.97 -5.19
N GLN A 284 13.64 12.91 -4.52
CA GLN A 284 14.38 14.00 -5.16
C GLN A 284 15.89 13.85 -4.97
N PHE A 285 16.40 14.14 -3.77
CA PHE A 285 17.85 14.24 -3.55
C PHE A 285 18.48 12.96 -3.02
N HIS A 286 17.71 11.90 -2.74
CA HIS A 286 18.26 10.54 -2.61
C HIS A 286 18.24 9.91 -4.00
N ASP A 287 19.35 10.04 -4.71
CA ASP A 287 19.44 9.73 -6.14
C ASP A 287 20.87 9.39 -6.55
N LYS A 288 21.20 8.12 -6.38
CA LYS A 288 22.48 7.52 -6.77
C LYS A 288 22.69 7.51 -8.27
N VAL A 289 21.63 7.39 -9.08
CA VAL A 289 21.71 7.48 -10.54
C VAL A 289 22.34 8.80 -10.99
N VAL A 290 21.87 9.94 -10.45
CA VAL A 290 22.40 11.27 -10.75
C VAL A 290 23.86 11.41 -10.31
N ILE A 291 24.23 10.78 -9.21
CA ILE A 291 25.60 10.77 -8.69
C ILE A 291 26.53 9.90 -9.55
N ASN A 292 26.08 8.72 -9.97
CA ASN A 292 26.82 7.83 -10.85
C ASN A 292 27.12 8.50 -12.21
N ASN A 293 26.19 9.30 -12.72
CA ASN A 293 26.37 10.06 -13.95
C ASN A 293 27.40 11.19 -13.79
N ASN A 294 27.48 11.82 -12.62
CA ASN A 294 28.50 12.80 -12.30
C ASN A 294 28.75 12.86 -10.78
N PRO A 295 29.87 12.31 -10.28
CA PRO A 295 30.17 12.28 -8.84
C PRO A 295 30.26 13.65 -8.18
N ALA A 296 30.46 14.73 -8.95
CA ALA A 296 30.42 16.09 -8.43
C ALA A 296 29.01 16.53 -7.97
N ASN A 297 27.97 15.77 -8.33
CA ASN A 297 26.61 16.00 -7.86
C ASN A 297 26.38 15.50 -6.42
N GLN A 298 27.27 14.69 -5.85
CA GLN A 298 27.08 14.14 -4.50
C GLN A 298 27.26 15.22 -3.43
N MET A 299 26.43 15.18 -2.39
CA MET A 299 26.63 15.95 -1.18
C MET A 299 28.00 15.63 -0.57
N MET A 300 28.61 16.63 0.06
CA MET A 300 29.81 16.50 0.84
C MET A 300 29.53 16.79 2.31
N TYR A 301 30.21 16.08 3.20
CA TYR A 301 30.09 16.23 4.65
C TYR A 301 31.39 16.72 5.28
N LEU A 302 31.24 17.48 6.36
CA LEU A 302 32.38 17.89 7.20
C LEU A 302 32.84 16.70 8.05
N SER A 303 34.03 16.18 7.76
CA SER A 303 34.70 15.11 8.51
C SER A 303 35.89 15.68 9.28
N GLY A 304 35.70 15.95 10.58
CA GLY A 304 36.70 16.64 11.38
C GLY A 304 36.95 18.05 10.84
N THR A 305 38.17 18.32 10.35
CA THR A 305 38.51 19.60 9.71
C THR A 305 38.53 19.53 8.18
N GLY A 306 38.21 18.38 7.59
CA GLY A 306 38.21 18.15 6.14
C GLY A 306 36.80 17.94 5.59
N VAL A 307 36.67 17.98 4.26
CA VAL A 307 35.42 17.71 3.54
C VAL A 307 35.56 16.41 2.75
N ALA A 308 34.55 15.55 2.81
CA ALA A 308 34.53 14.26 2.12
C ALA A 308 33.16 13.98 1.48
N PHE A 309 33.10 13.05 0.53
CA PHE A 309 31.84 12.62 -0.10
C PHE A 309 30.92 11.93 0.90
N TYR A 310 29.64 12.29 0.91
CA TYR A 310 28.66 11.69 1.80
C TYR A 310 28.26 10.29 1.33
N ASN A 311 28.77 9.28 2.02
CA ASN A 311 28.27 7.90 1.99
C ASN A 311 28.53 7.16 3.32
N PRO A 312 28.30 7.78 4.50
CA PRO A 312 28.21 7.01 5.72
C PRO A 312 26.89 6.22 5.65
N ASN A 313 26.97 4.91 5.81
CA ASN A 313 25.82 3.98 5.85
C ASN A 313 25.31 3.47 4.50
N GLY A 314 25.90 3.86 3.36
CA GLY A 314 25.47 3.36 2.05
C GLY A 314 24.49 4.27 1.33
N GLU A 315 24.09 5.39 1.94
CA GLU A 315 23.10 6.35 1.44
C GLU A 315 23.74 7.37 0.49
N TYR A 316 23.08 7.64 -0.64
CA TYR A 316 23.61 8.52 -1.69
C TYR A 316 22.74 9.75 -1.89
N PHE A 317 23.18 10.87 -1.30
CA PHE A 317 22.50 12.15 -1.43
C PHE A 317 23.14 13.05 -2.48
N ALA A 318 22.34 13.53 -3.42
CA ALA A 318 22.71 14.54 -4.39
C ALA A 318 22.57 15.95 -3.78
N ASN A 319 23.44 16.88 -4.18
CA ASN A 319 23.49 18.23 -3.63
C ASN A 319 22.22 19.05 -4.02
N PRO A 320 21.36 19.43 -3.06
CA PRO A 320 20.13 20.17 -3.32
C PRO A 320 20.37 21.58 -3.86
N VAL A 321 21.56 22.15 -3.66
CA VAL A 321 21.92 23.51 -4.10
C VAL A 321 22.40 23.53 -5.56
N SER A 322 22.76 22.36 -6.11
CA SER A 322 23.24 22.25 -7.48
C SER A 322 22.10 22.45 -8.47
N SER A 323 22.17 23.50 -9.29
CA SER A 323 21.17 23.75 -10.34
C SER A 323 21.07 22.58 -11.32
N THR A 324 22.19 21.93 -11.65
CA THR A 324 22.19 20.75 -12.54
C THR A 324 21.39 19.59 -11.94
N VAL A 325 21.50 19.36 -10.63
CA VAL A 325 20.72 18.32 -9.93
C VAL A 325 19.24 18.74 -9.91
N GLN A 326 18.93 19.97 -9.53
CA GLN A 326 17.57 20.49 -9.50
C GLN A 326 16.89 20.40 -10.89
N ASP A 327 17.59 20.80 -11.95
CA ASP A 327 17.08 20.80 -13.32
C ASP A 327 16.78 19.37 -13.80
N HIS A 328 17.62 18.40 -13.43
CA HIS A 328 17.40 17.00 -13.77
C HIS A 328 16.17 16.43 -13.06
N GLN A 329 16.02 16.68 -11.75
CA GLN A 329 14.86 16.21 -10.99
C GLN A 329 13.55 16.85 -11.49
N ILE A 330 13.57 18.15 -11.79
CA ILE A 330 12.43 18.85 -12.42
C ILE A 330 12.12 18.24 -13.79
N ALA A 331 13.12 17.93 -14.61
CA ALA A 331 12.88 17.31 -15.92
C ALA A 331 12.18 15.93 -15.81
N ILE A 332 12.51 15.12 -14.81
CA ILE A 332 11.80 13.87 -14.52
C ILE A 332 10.34 14.14 -14.09
N ILE A 333 10.12 15.13 -13.22
CA ILE A 333 8.76 15.54 -12.82
C ILE A 333 7.96 15.99 -14.06
N GLU A 334 8.55 16.77 -14.95
CA GLU A 334 7.91 17.19 -16.20
C GLU A 334 7.61 16.00 -17.13
N GLU A 335 8.51 15.02 -17.26
CA GLU A 335 8.30 13.80 -18.06
C GLU A 335 7.05 13.07 -17.57
N VAL A 336 6.93 12.84 -16.25
CA VAL A 336 5.75 12.21 -15.65
C VAL A 336 4.49 13.06 -15.87
N THR A 337 4.58 14.36 -15.60
CA THR A 337 3.45 15.30 -15.69
C THR A 337 2.88 15.39 -17.10
N ARG A 338 3.73 15.34 -18.14
CA ARG A 338 3.33 15.45 -19.55
C ARG A 338 2.77 14.15 -20.10
N ASN A 339 3.37 13.02 -19.72
CA ASN A 339 3.15 11.75 -20.40
C ASN A 339 2.08 10.88 -19.73
N TYR A 340 1.80 11.09 -18.44
CA TYR A 340 0.86 10.26 -17.67
C TYR A 340 -0.35 11.06 -17.19
N ASP A 341 -1.53 10.43 -17.22
CA ASP A 341 -2.77 11.02 -16.70
C ASP A 341 -2.90 10.83 -15.19
N ILE A 342 -1.95 11.41 -14.44
CA ILE A 342 -1.97 11.39 -12.98
C ILE A 342 -2.92 12.46 -12.41
N ASP A 343 -3.50 12.16 -11.24
CA ASP A 343 -4.39 13.07 -10.49
C ASP A 343 -3.62 14.01 -9.56
N GLY A 344 -2.41 13.61 -9.17
CA GLY A 344 -1.49 14.45 -8.43
C GLY A 344 -0.07 13.89 -8.38
N LEU A 345 0.81 14.54 -7.64
CA LEU A 345 2.16 14.04 -7.40
C LEU A 345 2.68 14.42 -6.01
N PHE A 346 3.55 13.60 -5.46
CA PHE A 346 4.28 13.87 -4.21
C PHE A 346 5.77 13.84 -4.47
N ILE A 347 6.47 14.92 -4.13
CA ILE A 347 7.94 14.90 -4.05
C ILE A 347 8.40 14.47 -2.65
N ASP A 348 9.51 13.75 -2.57
CA ASP A 348 10.08 13.25 -1.31
C ASP A 348 11.60 13.39 -1.32
N TRP A 349 12.27 13.15 -0.18
CA TRP A 349 13.72 13.31 -0.04
C TRP A 349 14.18 14.70 -0.48
N VAL A 350 13.31 15.70 -0.31
CA VAL A 350 13.56 17.12 -0.59
C VAL A 350 14.18 17.76 0.66
N ARG A 351 15.39 17.30 1.00
CA ARG A 351 16.10 17.66 2.23
C ARG A 351 17.62 17.55 2.12
N PHE A 352 18.30 18.15 3.09
CA PHE A 352 19.69 17.81 3.43
C PHE A 352 19.69 16.65 4.42
N ASP A 353 20.84 15.97 4.56
CA ASP A 353 20.95 14.81 5.46
C ASP A 353 21.72 15.13 6.78
N GLY A 354 21.67 16.38 7.21
CA GLY A 354 22.18 16.80 8.51
C GLY A 354 22.91 18.15 8.49
N TYR A 355 23.20 18.70 9.67
CA TYR A 355 23.79 20.05 9.80
C TYR A 355 25.12 20.21 9.06
N ALA A 356 25.97 19.19 9.08
CA ALA A 356 27.31 19.22 8.53
C ALA A 356 27.36 19.09 6.99
N MET A 357 26.23 19.33 6.32
CA MET A 357 26.04 19.17 4.88
C MET A 357 25.14 20.28 4.30
N ASP A 358 25.24 20.61 3.02
CA ASP A 358 26.27 20.19 2.06
C ASP A 358 27.53 21.07 2.16
N MET A 359 28.72 20.47 2.09
CA MET A 359 30.02 21.15 2.23
C MET A 359 30.79 21.32 0.92
N SER A 360 30.13 21.06 -0.22
CA SER A 360 30.73 21.34 -1.53
C SER A 360 31.13 22.82 -1.64
N GLN A 361 32.15 23.10 -2.46
CA GLN A 361 32.62 24.48 -2.63
C GLN A 361 31.51 25.41 -3.09
N ALA A 362 30.66 24.98 -4.03
CA ALA A 362 29.56 25.78 -4.56
C ALA A 362 28.55 26.18 -3.47
N THR A 363 28.18 25.25 -2.58
CA THR A 363 27.26 25.54 -1.47
C THR A 363 27.91 26.50 -0.46
N ARG A 364 29.19 26.28 -0.14
CA ARG A 364 29.92 27.15 0.79
C ARG A 364 30.08 28.58 0.25
N ASP A 365 30.39 28.72 -1.04
CA ASP A 365 30.49 30.03 -1.70
C ASP A 365 29.15 30.77 -1.64
N LYS A 366 28.04 30.09 -1.99
CA LYS A 366 26.71 30.69 -1.94
C LYS A 366 26.32 31.14 -0.53
N PHE A 367 26.64 30.33 0.47
CA PHE A 367 26.40 30.69 1.87
C PHE A 367 27.27 31.86 2.35
N GLN A 368 28.55 31.88 1.96
CA GLN A 368 29.46 32.97 2.29
C GLN A 368 29.04 34.27 1.62
N ASP A 369 28.57 34.23 0.37
CA ASP A 369 28.03 35.39 -0.32
C ASP A 369 26.76 35.92 0.36
N PHE A 370 25.91 35.02 0.88
CA PHE A 370 24.68 35.38 1.57
C PHE A 370 24.91 35.96 2.97
N THR A 371 25.90 35.46 3.71
CA THR A 371 26.06 35.76 5.16
C THR A 371 27.39 36.39 5.56
N GLY A 372 28.43 36.28 4.73
CA GLY A 372 29.81 36.59 5.06
C GLY A 372 30.52 35.52 5.92
N ILE A 373 29.86 34.41 6.25
CA ILE A 373 30.38 33.36 7.13
C ILE A 373 31.00 32.22 6.30
N ASP A 374 32.19 31.76 6.68
CA ASP A 374 32.74 30.51 6.15
C ASP A 374 32.11 29.31 6.88
N ALA A 375 31.36 28.49 6.15
CA ALA A 375 30.67 27.31 6.68
C ALA A 375 31.62 26.32 7.41
N LEU A 376 32.90 26.27 7.04
CA LEU A 376 33.89 25.39 7.68
C LEU A 376 34.25 25.83 9.11
N THR A 377 33.93 27.08 9.48
CA THR A 377 34.22 27.62 10.81
C THR A 377 33.09 27.41 11.82
N ILE A 378 31.95 26.89 11.36
CA ILE A 378 30.75 26.72 12.19
C ILE A 378 30.93 25.49 13.10
N ASP A 379 30.68 25.69 14.40
CA ASP A 379 30.49 24.57 15.32
C ASP A 379 29.09 23.99 15.15
N PHE A 380 28.97 22.85 14.47
CA PHE A 380 27.69 22.18 14.27
C PHE A 380 27.18 21.41 15.50
N THR A 381 27.98 21.27 16.56
CA THR A 381 27.63 20.50 17.76
C THR A 381 26.76 21.28 18.75
N THR A 382 26.74 22.61 18.64
CA THR A 382 25.99 23.50 19.54
C THR A 382 24.94 24.31 18.78
N ASP A 383 23.84 24.67 19.46
CA ASP A 383 22.85 25.60 18.91
C ASP A 383 23.34 27.04 19.02
N ASN A 384 24.17 27.44 18.06
CA ASN A 384 24.73 28.78 17.95
C ASN A 384 24.14 29.55 16.76
N THR A 385 24.35 30.86 16.76
CA THR A 385 23.81 31.78 15.75
C THR A 385 24.31 31.47 14.32
N GLN A 386 25.54 30.97 14.17
CA GLN A 386 26.08 30.61 12.85
C GLN A 386 25.41 29.35 12.30
N ARG A 387 25.18 28.33 13.15
CA ARG A 387 24.42 27.13 12.77
C ARG A 387 22.98 27.46 12.41
N GLN A 388 22.35 28.39 13.13
CA GLN A 388 21.00 28.87 12.79
C GLN A 388 20.99 29.60 11.44
N ALA A 389 21.97 30.47 11.17
CA ALA A 389 22.12 31.15 9.89
C ALA A 389 22.34 30.14 8.74
N TRP A 390 23.20 29.14 8.95
CA TRP A 390 23.41 28.03 8.02
C TRP A 390 22.12 27.27 7.74
N ASN A 391 21.34 26.94 8.77
CA ASN A 391 20.10 26.22 8.59
C ASN A 391 19.04 27.05 7.86
N ASN A 392 18.92 28.34 8.18
CA ASN A 392 17.99 29.23 7.51
C ASN A 392 18.29 29.35 6.01
N PHE A 393 19.56 29.49 5.64
CA PHE A 393 20.02 29.48 4.24
C PHE A 393 19.60 28.17 3.54
N ARG A 394 19.90 27.01 4.13
CA ARG A 394 19.52 25.71 3.55
C ARG A 394 18.01 25.53 3.40
N GLN A 395 17.23 26.03 4.37
CA GLN A 395 15.76 26.04 4.27
C GLN A 395 15.28 26.93 3.12
N ASP A 396 15.93 28.06 2.84
CA ASP A 396 15.61 28.91 1.70
C ASP A 396 15.95 28.21 0.37
N GLU A 397 17.04 27.44 0.31
CA GLU A 397 17.40 26.62 -0.86
C GLU A 397 16.34 25.55 -1.16
N ILE A 398 15.87 24.83 -0.12
CA ILE A 398 14.80 23.84 -0.27
C ILE A 398 13.49 24.50 -0.69
N ALA A 399 13.10 25.60 -0.05
CA ALA A 399 11.88 26.33 -0.41
C ALA A 399 11.92 26.84 -1.85
N THR A 400 13.08 27.39 -2.28
CA THR A 400 13.29 27.82 -3.67
C THR A 400 13.15 26.66 -4.64
N TYR A 401 13.69 25.49 -4.33
CA TYR A 401 13.52 24.31 -5.16
C TYR A 401 12.05 23.87 -5.29
N ILE A 402 11.31 23.82 -4.17
CA ILE A 402 9.89 23.44 -4.17
C ILE A 402 9.05 24.44 -4.99
N HIS A 403 9.34 25.74 -4.88
CA HIS A 403 8.71 26.76 -5.72
C HIS A 403 8.97 26.48 -7.21
N ARG A 404 10.21 26.18 -7.60
CA ARG A 404 10.54 25.82 -9.00
C ARG A 404 9.79 24.58 -9.48
N VAL A 405 9.64 23.56 -8.63
CA VAL A 405 8.84 22.37 -8.93
C VAL A 405 7.39 22.76 -9.18
N SER A 406 6.80 23.55 -8.28
CA SER A 406 5.40 24.01 -8.41
C SER A 406 5.18 24.81 -9.70
N ASP A 407 6.05 25.77 -10.01
CA ASP A 407 6.00 26.52 -11.26
C ASP A 407 6.02 25.61 -12.50
N SER A 408 6.92 24.62 -12.50
CA SER A 408 7.08 23.69 -13.62
C SER A 408 5.86 22.80 -13.79
N VAL A 409 5.33 22.26 -12.68
CA VAL A 409 4.13 21.41 -12.67
C VAL A 409 2.90 22.20 -13.13
N LYS A 410 2.63 23.33 -12.50
CA LYS A 410 1.43 24.14 -12.74
C LYS A 410 1.47 24.81 -14.13
N ALA A 411 2.65 25.02 -14.72
CA ALA A 411 2.77 25.44 -16.12
C ALA A 411 2.34 24.36 -17.12
N ILE A 412 2.42 23.07 -16.77
CA ILE A 412 2.03 21.95 -17.63
C ILE A 412 0.57 21.54 -17.35
N LYS A 413 0.22 21.36 -16.08
CA LYS A 413 -1.12 20.99 -15.61
C LYS A 413 -1.51 21.88 -14.41
N PRO A 414 -2.19 23.01 -14.64
CA PRO A 414 -2.53 23.97 -13.58
C PRO A 414 -3.35 23.36 -12.42
N ASP A 415 -4.21 22.39 -12.73
CA ASP A 415 -5.10 21.76 -11.75
C ASP A 415 -4.49 20.50 -11.11
N LEU A 416 -3.28 20.09 -11.49
CA LEU A 416 -2.64 18.88 -10.95
C LEU A 416 -2.24 19.11 -9.50
N GLU A 417 -2.74 18.28 -8.58
CA GLU A 417 -2.46 18.43 -7.15
C GLU A 417 -0.99 18.08 -6.84
N LEU A 418 -0.34 18.89 -5.99
CA LEU A 418 1.08 18.77 -5.67
C LEU A 418 1.30 18.68 -4.16
N GLY A 419 1.95 17.61 -3.71
CA GLY A 419 2.36 17.42 -2.32
C GLY A 419 3.87 17.28 -2.16
N ALA A 420 4.33 17.44 -0.93
CA ALA A 420 5.68 17.05 -0.52
C ALA A 420 5.65 16.24 0.77
N PHE A 421 6.43 15.17 0.82
CA PHE A 421 6.70 14.46 2.06
C PHE A 421 7.82 15.17 2.84
N VAL A 422 7.57 15.40 4.12
CA VAL A 422 8.48 16.11 5.03
C VAL A 422 8.66 15.33 6.32
N LEU A 423 9.86 15.44 6.89
CA LEU A 423 10.13 15.01 8.24
C LEU A 423 9.49 15.98 9.26
N PRO A 424 9.31 15.55 10.52
CA PRO A 424 8.81 16.42 11.58
C PRO A 424 9.60 17.73 11.69
N VAL A 425 8.90 18.84 11.95
CA VAL A 425 9.48 20.21 12.02
C VAL A 425 10.61 20.32 13.05
N GLU A 426 10.59 19.48 14.08
CA GLU A 426 11.63 19.37 15.10
C GLU A 426 12.98 18.87 14.56
N MET A 427 13.01 18.12 13.46
CA MET A 427 14.22 17.59 12.79
C MET A 427 14.91 18.66 11.95
N LYS A 428 15.35 19.73 12.62
CA LYS A 428 15.85 20.96 11.99
C LYS A 428 17.09 20.74 11.12
N GLU A 429 17.88 19.69 11.38
CA GLU A 429 19.12 19.38 10.69
C GLU A 429 18.95 19.10 9.19
N VAL A 430 17.76 18.64 8.79
CA VAL A 430 17.44 18.30 7.39
C VAL A 430 16.98 19.49 6.56
N ALA A 431 16.86 20.66 7.20
CA ALA A 431 16.52 21.94 6.61
C ALA A 431 15.19 21.98 5.83
N GLN A 432 14.21 21.17 6.24
CA GLN A 432 12.82 21.34 5.82
C GLN A 432 12.12 22.35 6.73
N ASN A 433 11.46 23.36 6.14
CA ASN A 433 10.65 24.33 6.86
C ASN A 433 9.37 24.63 6.07
N PRO A 434 8.26 23.91 6.36
CA PRO A 434 7.00 24.04 5.64
C PRO A 434 6.46 25.46 5.53
N SER A 435 6.67 26.31 6.55
CA SER A 435 6.24 27.72 6.52
C SER A 435 6.79 28.52 5.34
N LYS A 436 7.90 28.08 4.74
CA LYS A 436 8.54 28.76 3.60
C LYS A 436 8.06 28.28 2.24
N PHE A 437 7.31 27.18 2.18
CA PHE A 437 6.91 26.58 0.90
C PHE A 437 5.48 26.04 0.87
N GLU A 438 4.71 26.15 1.95
CA GLU A 438 3.33 25.67 2.00
C GLU A 438 2.43 26.31 0.94
N GLU A 439 2.71 27.53 0.50
CA GLU A 439 1.91 28.24 -0.50
C GLU A 439 2.00 27.58 -1.89
N TYR A 440 3.06 26.82 -2.15
CA TYR A 440 3.32 26.15 -3.43
C TYR A 440 2.77 24.73 -3.50
N LEU A 441 2.22 24.22 -2.40
CA LEU A 441 1.77 22.84 -2.25
C LEU A 441 0.29 22.78 -1.88
N ASP A 442 -0.39 21.76 -2.39
CA ASP A 442 -1.74 21.36 -2.01
C ASP A 442 -1.72 20.45 -0.76
N TYR A 443 -0.66 19.66 -0.59
CA TYR A 443 -0.50 18.74 0.55
C TYR A 443 0.90 18.78 1.18
N ILE A 444 0.94 18.56 2.48
CA ILE A 444 2.16 18.38 3.26
C ILE A 444 2.05 17.05 3.98
N GLY A 445 2.71 16.04 3.43
CA GLY A 445 2.78 14.68 3.98
C GLY A 445 3.79 14.62 5.11
N VAL A 446 3.35 14.77 6.35
CA VAL A 446 4.27 14.70 7.51
C VAL A 446 4.47 13.25 7.91
N MET A 447 5.72 12.80 7.87
CA MET A 447 6.13 11.48 8.34
C MET A 447 6.10 11.46 9.87
N LEU A 448 5.13 10.76 10.46
CA LEU A 448 4.93 10.63 11.90
C LEU A 448 5.36 9.23 12.37
N TYR A 449 6.58 8.84 12.02
CA TYR A 449 7.10 7.48 12.19
C TYR A 449 7.70 7.29 13.59
N ASN A 450 6.84 7.29 14.61
CA ASN A 450 7.30 7.20 15.98
C ASN A 450 7.98 5.86 16.28
N ALA A 451 7.57 4.76 15.64
CA ALA A 451 8.16 3.46 15.88
C ALA A 451 9.57 3.38 15.29
N ASP A 452 9.77 3.92 14.08
CA ASP A 452 11.09 3.99 13.44
C ASP A 452 12.08 4.85 14.23
N TRP A 453 11.61 5.97 14.79
CA TRP A 453 12.47 6.94 15.48
C TRP A 453 12.52 6.77 17.01
N GLY A 454 11.78 5.80 17.55
CA GLY A 454 11.76 5.50 18.98
C GLY A 454 11.06 6.57 19.83
N TYR A 455 10.15 7.34 19.22
CA TYR A 455 9.28 8.28 19.93
C TYR A 455 8.08 7.57 20.55
N PRO A 456 7.55 8.07 21.68
CA PRO A 456 6.34 7.52 22.27
C PRO A 456 5.12 7.80 21.38
N GLU A 457 4.09 6.96 21.40
CA GLU A 457 2.92 7.10 20.50
C GLU A 457 2.24 8.47 20.66
N GLU A 458 2.19 9.04 21.87
CA GLU A 458 1.62 10.35 22.12
C GLU A 458 2.33 11.50 21.40
N TRP A 459 3.61 11.33 21.04
CA TRP A 459 4.37 12.33 20.29
C TRP A 459 3.68 12.67 18.96
N ILE A 460 3.02 11.68 18.32
CA ILE A 460 2.29 11.85 17.06
C ILE A 460 1.28 12.98 17.15
N TYR A 461 0.35 12.91 18.11
CA TYR A 461 -0.77 13.84 18.24
C TYR A 461 -0.51 14.98 19.25
N THR A 462 0.67 15.01 19.87
CA THR A 462 1.10 16.12 20.73
C THR A 462 2.16 16.96 20.03
N THR A 463 3.44 16.72 20.29
CA THR A 463 4.57 17.54 19.79
C THR A 463 4.58 17.62 18.27
N ALA A 464 4.60 16.49 17.57
CA ALA A 464 4.79 16.48 16.12
C ALA A 464 3.65 17.19 15.39
N THR A 465 2.40 16.86 15.73
CA THR A 465 1.22 17.50 15.14
C THR A 465 1.13 18.98 15.51
N GLN A 466 1.42 19.36 16.76
CA GLN A 466 1.36 20.76 17.16
C GLN A 466 2.45 21.60 16.46
N ASP A 467 3.65 21.05 16.27
CA ASP A 467 4.75 21.75 15.63
C ASP A 467 4.48 21.99 14.14
N ILE A 468 3.92 21.01 13.41
CA ILE A 468 3.52 21.26 12.02
C ILE A 468 2.39 22.30 11.96
N LYS A 469 1.36 22.21 12.81
CA LYS A 469 0.27 23.18 12.82
C LYS A 469 0.73 24.60 13.15
N ASN A 470 1.73 24.72 14.01
CA ASN A 470 2.35 26.02 14.29
C ASN A 470 3.17 26.57 13.12
N ALA A 471 3.69 25.69 12.26
CA ALA A 471 4.47 26.07 11.09
C ALA A 471 3.60 26.45 9.89
N LEU A 472 2.35 26.00 9.82
CA LEU A 472 1.46 26.23 8.69
C LEU A 472 0.47 27.37 8.95
N THR A 473 0.05 28.02 7.87
CA THR A 473 -1.08 28.95 7.88
C THR A 473 -2.39 28.25 7.49
N ASP A 474 -2.31 27.10 6.81
CA ASP A 474 -3.43 26.25 6.41
C ASP A 474 -3.22 24.78 6.81
N ASP A 475 -3.69 24.44 8.01
CA ASP A 475 -3.60 23.07 8.55
C ASP A 475 -4.40 22.03 7.76
N SER A 476 -5.29 22.44 6.85
CA SER A 476 -6.06 21.48 6.02
C SER A 476 -5.18 20.73 5.01
N LYS A 477 -3.98 21.26 4.73
CA LYS A 477 -2.97 20.66 3.87
C LYS A 477 -2.26 19.47 4.50
N ILE A 478 -2.38 19.28 5.82
CA ILE A 478 -1.67 18.22 6.54
C ILE A 478 -2.23 16.86 6.12
N LEU A 479 -1.35 16.02 5.56
CA LEU A 479 -1.53 14.58 5.43
C LEU A 479 -0.64 13.90 6.48
N ALA A 480 -1.23 13.38 7.55
CA ALA A 480 -0.49 12.64 8.56
C ALA A 480 -0.16 11.23 8.06
N VAL A 481 1.13 10.91 7.94
CA VAL A 481 1.62 9.62 7.46
C VAL A 481 2.14 8.81 8.64
N LEU A 482 1.48 7.70 8.96
CA LEU A 482 1.83 6.86 10.10
C LEU A 482 2.59 5.62 9.64
N ASP A 483 3.61 5.21 10.40
CA ASP A 483 4.25 3.91 10.24
C ASP A 483 3.39 2.79 10.85
N ILE A 484 3.79 1.54 10.59
CA ILE A 484 3.24 0.36 11.26
C ILE A 484 4.16 0.02 12.44
N PRO A 485 3.62 -0.19 13.67
CA PRO A 485 2.23 -0.52 13.99
C PRO A 485 1.31 0.66 14.34
N SER A 486 1.79 1.89 14.36
CA SER A 486 1.02 3.06 14.82
C SER A 486 -0.25 3.29 14.02
N CYS A 487 -0.24 2.99 12.71
CA CYS A 487 -1.43 3.04 11.89
C CYS A 487 -2.53 2.02 12.26
N GLU A 488 -2.16 0.92 12.94
CA GLU A 488 -3.11 -0.09 13.45
C GLU A 488 -3.79 0.37 14.75
N ASN A 489 -3.26 1.40 15.42
CA ASN A 489 -3.81 1.89 16.67
C ASN A 489 -4.95 2.89 16.43
N ALA A 490 -6.19 2.41 16.59
CA ALA A 490 -7.40 3.23 16.46
C ALA A 490 -7.42 4.43 17.42
N GLN A 491 -6.75 4.36 18.58
CA GLN A 491 -6.66 5.48 19.51
C GLN A 491 -5.81 6.62 18.94
N ILE A 492 -4.67 6.32 18.30
CA ILE A 492 -3.83 7.34 17.65
C ILE A 492 -4.65 8.10 16.58
N THR A 493 -5.45 7.35 15.81
CA THR A 493 -6.36 7.92 14.80
C THR A 493 -7.37 8.88 15.42
N ALA A 494 -8.01 8.46 16.50
CA ALA A 494 -9.01 9.27 17.20
C ALA A 494 -8.38 10.55 17.78
N GLU A 495 -7.16 10.45 18.35
CA GLU A 495 -6.48 11.62 18.89
C GLU A 495 -6.02 12.60 17.79
N LEU A 496 -5.54 12.09 16.64
CA LEU A 496 -5.27 12.95 15.48
C LEU A 496 -6.52 13.71 15.02
N VAL A 497 -7.68 13.05 14.98
CA VAL A 497 -8.95 13.72 14.67
C VAL A 497 -9.29 14.78 15.73
N ASN A 498 -9.02 14.54 17.02
CA ASN A 498 -9.20 15.54 18.07
C ASN A 498 -8.30 16.77 17.89
N THR A 499 -7.13 16.62 17.26
CA THR A 499 -6.29 17.76 16.89
C THR A 499 -6.81 18.52 15.67
N GLY A 500 -7.82 18.01 14.97
CA GLY A 500 -8.35 18.57 13.72
C GLY A 500 -7.61 18.11 12.46
N VAL A 501 -6.65 17.18 12.57
CA VAL A 501 -6.02 16.54 11.41
C VAL A 501 -6.95 15.46 10.90
N LEU A 502 -7.50 15.70 9.71
CA LEU A 502 -8.51 14.84 9.09
C LEU A 502 -8.00 14.00 7.92
N ASN A 503 -6.79 14.25 7.41
CA ASN A 503 -6.23 13.42 6.35
C ASN A 503 -5.12 12.55 6.95
N THR A 504 -5.34 11.24 6.97
CA THR A 504 -4.34 10.28 7.48
C THR A 504 -4.14 9.17 6.46
N THR A 505 -2.91 8.68 6.37
CA THR A 505 -2.56 7.48 5.59
C THR A 505 -1.49 6.69 6.32
N CYS A 506 -1.24 5.48 5.85
CA CYS A 506 -0.22 4.59 6.40
C CYS A 506 0.92 4.44 5.39
N PHE A 507 2.14 4.44 5.91
CA PHE A 507 3.33 4.01 5.20
C PHE A 507 3.75 2.62 5.71
N TYR A 508 4.17 1.77 4.78
CA TYR A 508 4.65 0.44 5.10
C TYR A 508 5.78 0.04 4.16
N TYR A 509 6.87 -0.44 4.73
CA TYR A 509 8.05 -0.84 3.98
C TYR A 509 7.86 -2.13 3.17
N TYR A 510 6.81 -2.92 3.47
CA TYR A 510 6.61 -4.25 2.91
C TYR A 510 5.30 -4.35 2.11
N ASP A 511 4.95 -5.60 1.75
CA ASP A 511 3.78 -5.96 0.94
C ASP A 511 2.44 -5.69 1.66
N TRP A 512 1.55 -4.97 1.00
CA TRP A 512 0.19 -4.69 1.48
C TRP A 512 -0.73 -5.90 1.33
N THR A 513 -0.64 -6.82 2.28
CA THR A 513 -1.55 -7.99 2.31
C THR A 513 -2.93 -7.62 2.85
N GLU A 514 -3.92 -8.46 2.52
CA GLU A 514 -5.29 -8.35 3.07
C GLU A 514 -5.27 -8.28 4.61
N GLN A 515 -4.42 -9.07 5.27
CA GLN A 515 -4.31 -9.11 6.72
C GLN A 515 -3.80 -7.80 7.32
N ILE A 516 -2.95 -7.06 6.62
CA ILE A 516 -2.48 -5.75 7.07
C ILE A 516 -3.62 -4.73 6.89
N LEU A 517 -4.24 -4.70 5.71
CA LEU A 517 -5.32 -3.77 5.40
C LEU A 517 -6.51 -3.92 6.37
N ASP A 518 -6.85 -5.15 6.73
CA ASP A 518 -7.90 -5.46 7.73
C ASP A 518 -7.61 -4.90 9.13
N ARG A 519 -6.35 -4.54 9.44
CA ARG A 519 -5.98 -3.96 10.74
C ARG A 519 -5.95 -2.43 10.73
N ILE A 520 -5.81 -1.80 9.58
CA ILE A 520 -5.65 -0.33 9.46
C ILE A 520 -6.89 0.36 8.87
N LEU A 521 -7.77 -0.38 8.21
CA LEU A 521 -9.02 0.09 7.63
C LEU A 521 -10.22 -0.29 8.52
N PRO A 522 -11.29 0.53 8.53
CA PRO A 522 -12.50 0.31 9.34
C PRO A 522 -13.30 -0.95 9.01
#